data_AF-A0A1V4ASK2-F1
#
_entry.id   AF-A0A1V4ASK2-F1
#
_cell.length_a   1.000
_cell.length_b   1.000
_cell.length_c   1.000
_cell.angle_alpha   90.00
_cell.angle_beta   90.00
_cell.angle_gamma   90.00
#
_symmetry.space_group_name_H-M   'P 1'
#
loop_
_entity.id
_entity.type
_entity.pdbx_description
1 polymer ?
#
loop_
_entity_poly.entity_id
_entity_poly.type
_entity_poly.pdbx_seq_one_letter_code
_entity_poly.pdbx_strand_id
1 'polypeptide(L)'
;MNIRVVENDAGFLSLKGAWARLAEDHVPFQKFDWVYRWWKYFKEDNNLKILVAEENNEIVGIAPLYIKNVQIFKHLTIKKVSFLAEDISLYLDFMIQQNKDRESCFQTLFNYILHTLSFDILELNDINSHFSNFDLWQKYVNSKNLNLTVFYKCPKIQLFKYKSYKDYFDQLSRKEKLSLKAAQNKIKKNNVIVEYLFKKRCKRRGY
;
A
#
# COMPACT_ATOMS: atom_id res chain seq x y z
N MET A 1 -16.22 -3.26 -18.69
CA MET A 1 -15.08 -2.49 -18.11
C MET A 1 -13.90 -2.53 -19.07
N ASN A 2 -13.28 -1.38 -19.32
CA ASN A 2 -12.10 -1.26 -20.19
C ASN A 2 -10.86 -0.92 -19.35
N ILE A 3 -9.67 -1.33 -19.83
CA ILE A 3 -8.40 -0.96 -19.21
C ILE A 3 -7.67 0.06 -20.08
N ARG A 4 -7.30 1.18 -19.47
CA ARG A 4 -6.37 2.16 -20.03
C ARG A 4 -5.04 2.09 -19.28
N VAL A 5 -3.92 2.14 -20.01
CA VAL A 5 -2.58 2.17 -19.41
C VAL A 5 -2.06 3.60 -19.40
N VAL A 6 -1.55 4.03 -18.25
CA VAL A 6 -0.88 5.32 -18.07
C VAL A 6 0.61 5.07 -17.91
N GLU A 7 1.39 5.67 -18.81
CA GLU A 7 2.83 5.40 -18.97
C GLU A 7 3.70 6.66 -18.87
N ASN A 8 3.10 7.82 -18.63
CA ASN A 8 3.82 9.09 -18.55
C ASN A 8 3.32 9.95 -17.39
N ASP A 9 4.14 10.93 -17.00
CA ASP A 9 3.91 11.79 -15.85
C ASP A 9 2.65 12.65 -15.99
N ALA A 10 2.29 13.08 -17.21
CA ALA A 10 1.08 13.87 -17.47
C ALA A 10 -0.19 13.04 -17.24
N GLY A 11 -0.22 11.81 -17.75
CA GLY A 11 -1.30 10.86 -17.51
C GLY A 11 -1.39 10.45 -16.06
N PHE A 12 -0.26 10.35 -15.33
CA PHE A 12 -0.30 10.10 -13.89
C PHE A 12 -0.93 11.29 -13.16
N LEU A 13 -0.50 12.52 -13.46
CA LEU A 13 -1.07 13.74 -12.89
C LEU A 13 -2.58 13.86 -13.10
N SER A 14 -3.10 13.45 -14.26
CA SER A 14 -4.53 13.52 -14.55
C SER A 14 -5.37 12.57 -13.68
N LEU A 15 -4.76 11.56 -13.04
CA LEU A 15 -5.46 10.63 -12.14
C LEU A 15 -5.71 11.21 -10.74
N LYS A 16 -5.14 12.37 -10.39
CA LYS A 16 -5.15 12.89 -9.00
C LYS A 16 -6.54 12.87 -8.34
N GLY A 17 -7.58 13.30 -9.06
CA GLY A 17 -8.95 13.34 -8.54
C GLY A 17 -9.52 11.94 -8.27
N ALA A 18 -9.49 11.06 -9.28
CA ALA A 18 -9.98 9.69 -9.14
C ALA A 18 -9.19 8.88 -8.11
N TRP A 19 -7.87 9.08 -8.06
CA TRP A 19 -6.98 8.45 -7.09
C TRP A 19 -7.34 8.88 -5.67
N ALA A 20 -7.55 10.18 -5.42
CA ALA A 20 -7.92 10.67 -4.09
C ALA A 20 -9.24 10.04 -3.60
N ARG A 21 -10.23 9.91 -4.49
CA ARG A 21 -11.51 9.25 -4.20
C ARG A 21 -11.35 7.76 -3.89
N LEU A 22 -10.66 7.02 -4.73
CA LEU A 22 -10.47 5.57 -4.55
C LEU A 22 -9.56 5.25 -3.35
N ALA A 23 -8.61 6.13 -3.05
CA ALA A 23 -7.68 5.97 -1.94
C ALA A 23 -8.20 6.55 -0.61
N GLU A 24 -9.44 7.05 -0.50
CA GLU A 24 -9.91 7.83 0.66
C GLU A 24 -9.66 7.15 2.02
N ASP A 25 -10.03 5.88 2.13
CA ASP A 25 -9.84 5.06 3.34
C ASP A 25 -8.50 4.31 3.40
N HIS A 26 -7.62 4.52 2.42
CA HIS A 26 -6.32 3.87 2.37
C HIS A 26 -5.27 4.59 3.23
N VAL A 27 -4.19 3.85 3.52
CA VAL A 27 -3.05 4.34 4.28
C VAL A 27 -2.34 5.50 3.56
N PRO A 28 -1.59 6.36 4.27
CA PRO A 28 -0.86 7.47 3.66
C PRO A 28 0.00 7.07 2.46
N PHE A 29 0.54 5.85 2.47
CA PHE A 29 1.41 5.33 1.43
C PHE A 29 0.74 5.04 0.09
N GLN A 30 -0.60 4.92 0.05
CA GLN A 30 -1.35 4.81 -1.20
C GLN A 30 -1.93 6.14 -1.68
N LYS A 31 -1.71 7.24 -0.94
CA LYS A 31 -2.21 8.55 -1.36
C LYS A 31 -1.42 9.06 -2.57
N PHE A 32 -2.12 9.71 -3.48
CA PHE A 32 -1.55 10.24 -4.73
C PHE A 32 -0.24 10.99 -4.51
N ASP A 33 -0.24 11.94 -3.57
CA ASP A 33 0.90 12.79 -3.26
C ASP A 33 2.15 12.03 -2.80
N TRP A 34 1.98 10.88 -2.13
CA TRP A 34 3.09 10.02 -1.73
C TRP A 34 3.61 9.24 -2.94
N VAL A 35 2.73 8.52 -3.62
CA VAL A 35 3.09 7.63 -4.73
C VAL A 35 3.68 8.41 -5.91
N TYR A 36 3.12 9.58 -6.22
CA TYR A 36 3.62 10.46 -7.28
C TYR A 36 5.01 11.04 -6.95
N ARG A 37 5.24 11.46 -5.69
CA ARG A 37 6.57 11.90 -5.26
C ARG A 37 7.57 10.76 -5.32
N TRP A 38 7.19 9.59 -4.81
CA TRP A 38 8.02 8.40 -4.90
C TRP A 38 8.44 8.13 -6.34
N TRP A 39 7.49 8.10 -7.28
CA TRP A 39 7.79 7.88 -8.69
C TRP A 39 8.78 8.91 -9.24
N LYS A 40 8.61 10.20 -8.92
CA LYS A 40 9.54 11.25 -9.36
C LYS A 40 10.98 11.04 -8.92
N TYR A 41 11.21 10.49 -7.73
CA TYR A 41 12.55 10.31 -7.18
C TYR A 41 13.15 8.93 -7.47
N PHE A 42 12.33 7.89 -7.58
CA PHE A 42 12.78 6.49 -7.65
C PHE A 42 12.49 5.81 -9.00
N LYS A 43 11.94 6.51 -9.99
CA LYS A 43 11.65 5.89 -11.30
C LYS A 43 12.88 5.32 -12.00
N GLU A 44 14.05 5.97 -11.89
CA GLU A 44 15.26 5.58 -12.63
C GLU A 44 14.94 5.27 -14.11
N ASP A 45 15.43 4.15 -14.65
CA ASP A 45 15.14 3.65 -16.01
C ASP A 45 13.93 2.70 -16.03
N ASN A 46 13.10 2.71 -14.99
CA ASN A 46 11.91 1.86 -14.91
C ASN A 46 10.73 2.48 -15.66
N ASN A 47 9.79 1.62 -16.10
CA ASN A 47 8.67 2.04 -16.94
C ASN A 47 7.38 2.17 -16.14
N LEU A 48 6.72 3.33 -16.19
CA LEU A 48 5.42 3.53 -15.54
C LEU A 48 4.35 2.66 -16.21
N LYS A 49 3.53 1.95 -15.42
CA LYS A 49 2.45 1.09 -15.92
C LYS A 49 1.22 1.15 -15.01
N ILE A 50 0.66 2.34 -14.79
CA ILE A 50 -0.58 2.45 -14.00
C ILE A 50 -1.74 1.93 -14.85
N LEU A 51 -2.42 0.88 -14.39
CA LEU A 51 -3.63 0.38 -15.05
C LEU A 51 -4.84 1.09 -14.47
N VAL A 52 -5.70 1.60 -15.35
CA VAL A 52 -6.91 2.31 -14.99
C VAL A 52 -8.09 1.54 -15.55
N ALA A 53 -8.95 1.06 -14.65
CA ALA A 53 -10.18 0.39 -14.99
C ALA A 53 -11.31 1.41 -15.09
N GLU A 54 -11.96 1.46 -16.25
CA GLU A 54 -12.98 2.45 -16.59
C GLU A 54 -14.32 1.76 -16.95
N GLU A 55 -15.41 2.30 -16.43
CA GLU A 55 -16.77 1.87 -16.70
C GLU A 55 -17.68 3.09 -16.79
N ASN A 56 -18.47 3.19 -17.86
CA ASN A 56 -19.37 4.34 -18.11
C ASN A 56 -18.68 5.72 -18.00
N ASN A 57 -17.45 5.84 -18.51
CA ASN A 57 -16.59 7.02 -18.41
C ASN A 57 -16.16 7.41 -16.97
N GLU A 58 -16.33 6.51 -16.00
CA GLU A 58 -15.81 6.68 -14.64
C GLU A 58 -14.65 5.72 -14.37
N ILE A 59 -13.62 6.22 -13.69
CA ILE A 59 -12.49 5.40 -13.22
C ILE A 59 -12.96 4.64 -11.97
N VAL A 60 -13.16 3.33 -12.07
CA VAL A 60 -13.66 2.48 -10.98
C VAL A 60 -12.55 1.69 -10.28
N GLY A 61 -11.36 1.61 -10.88
CA GLY A 61 -10.21 0.97 -10.28
C GLY A 61 -8.87 1.47 -10.81
N ILE A 62 -7.85 1.43 -9.97
CA ILE A 62 -6.47 1.79 -10.31
C ILE A 62 -5.53 0.71 -9.75
N ALA A 63 -4.70 0.12 -10.60
CA ALA A 63 -3.54 -0.67 -10.19
C ALA A 63 -2.27 0.19 -10.33
N PRO A 64 -1.67 0.64 -9.21
CA PRO A 64 -0.51 1.53 -9.24
C PRO A 64 0.77 0.72 -9.48
N LEU A 65 1.15 0.48 -10.74
CA LEU A 65 2.27 -0.40 -11.08
C LEU A 65 3.37 0.30 -11.88
N TYR A 66 4.53 -0.33 -11.90
CA TYR A 66 5.64 -0.03 -12.79
C TYR A 66 6.38 -1.34 -13.16
N ILE A 67 7.13 -1.31 -14.27
CA ILE A 67 8.03 -2.40 -14.66
C ILE A 67 9.45 -2.02 -14.24
N LYS A 68 9.97 -2.74 -13.27
CA LYS A 68 11.35 -2.65 -12.79
C LYS A 68 12.27 -3.45 -13.71
N ASN A 69 13.31 -2.80 -14.24
CA ASN A 69 14.36 -3.47 -15.01
C ASN A 69 15.44 -3.96 -14.05
N VAL A 70 15.47 -5.26 -13.77
CA VAL A 70 16.42 -5.88 -12.85
C VAL A 70 17.55 -6.51 -13.64
N GLN A 71 18.77 -5.97 -13.50
CA GLN A 71 19.94 -6.53 -14.16
C GLN A 71 20.42 -7.78 -13.40
N ILE A 72 20.45 -8.91 -14.11
CA ILE A 72 20.95 -10.20 -13.61
C ILE A 72 22.18 -10.56 -14.43
N PHE A 73 23.32 -10.74 -13.75
CA PHE A 73 24.63 -10.83 -14.42
C PHE A 73 24.90 -9.61 -15.34
N LYS A 74 26.01 -9.63 -16.08
CA LYS A 74 26.42 -8.44 -16.86
C LYS A 74 25.53 -8.13 -18.08
N HIS A 75 24.76 -9.09 -18.60
CA HIS A 75 24.12 -8.98 -19.92
C HIS A 75 22.62 -9.32 -19.97
N LEU A 76 22.01 -9.78 -18.87
CA LEU A 76 20.60 -10.15 -18.84
C LEU A 76 19.82 -9.13 -18.01
N THR A 77 18.72 -8.61 -18.55
CA THR A 77 17.80 -7.74 -17.82
C THR A 77 16.45 -8.43 -17.76
N ILE A 78 15.91 -8.56 -16.54
CA ILE A 78 14.60 -9.10 -16.27
C ILE A 78 13.61 -7.96 -16.04
N LYS A 79 12.42 -8.06 -16.62
CA LYS A 79 11.30 -7.15 -16.41
C LYS A 79 10.41 -7.69 -15.29
N LYS A 80 10.39 -6.98 -14.17
CA LYS A 80 9.57 -7.32 -12.99
C LYS A 80 8.41 -6.33 -12.87
N VAL A 81 7.17 -6.82 -12.81
CA VAL A 81 6.00 -5.98 -12.46
C VAL A 81 5.95 -5.84 -10.94
N SER A 82 5.92 -4.58 -10.49
CA SER A 82 5.91 -4.19 -9.08
C SER A 82 4.87 -3.11 -8.81
N PHE A 83 4.45 -2.96 -7.54
CA PHE A 83 3.67 -1.80 -7.11
C PHE A 83 4.53 -0.53 -7.07
N LEU A 84 3.94 0.60 -7.46
CA LEU A 84 4.53 1.90 -7.14
C LEU A 84 4.64 2.06 -5.62
N ALA A 85 5.68 2.79 -5.20
CA ALA A 85 6.02 3.01 -3.80
C ALA A 85 6.58 1.78 -3.04
N GLU A 86 6.89 0.68 -3.75
CA GLU A 86 7.65 -0.46 -3.21
C GLU A 86 8.98 -0.01 -2.56
N ASP A 87 9.58 -0.90 -1.76
CA ASP A 87 10.84 -0.75 -1.00
C ASP A 87 10.75 0.13 0.26
N ILE A 88 10.01 1.25 0.21
CA ILE A 88 9.92 2.19 1.35
C ILE A 88 8.50 2.39 1.90
N SER A 89 7.52 1.68 1.33
CA SER A 89 6.11 1.78 1.73
C SER A 89 5.55 0.42 2.11
N LEU A 90 4.54 0.44 2.97
CA LEU A 90 3.80 -0.74 3.38
C LEU A 90 2.33 -0.61 2.97
N TYR A 91 1.64 -1.74 2.86
CA TYR A 91 0.19 -1.81 2.63
C TYR A 91 -0.21 -1.27 1.25
N LEU A 92 0.41 -1.82 0.20
CA LEU A 92 0.15 -1.54 -1.21
C LEU A 92 -0.94 -2.49 -1.74
N ASP A 93 -1.78 -2.02 -2.66
CA ASP A 93 -2.90 -2.78 -3.21
C ASP A 93 -3.43 -2.09 -4.47
N PHE A 94 -4.39 -2.73 -5.15
CA PHE A 94 -5.26 -2.06 -6.11
C PHE A 94 -6.26 -1.16 -5.38
N MET A 95 -6.47 0.05 -5.89
CA MET A 95 -7.50 0.94 -5.38
C MET A 95 -8.75 0.72 -6.21
N ILE A 96 -9.71 -0.03 -5.65
CA ILE A 96 -10.94 -0.43 -6.35
C ILE A 96 -12.14 0.11 -5.57
N GLN A 97 -13.15 0.58 -6.30
CA GLN A 97 -14.42 0.98 -5.70
C GLN A 97 -15.09 -0.20 -4.99
N GLN A 98 -15.47 0.00 -3.73
CA GLN A 98 -16.01 -1.05 -2.87
C GLN A 98 -17.53 -1.22 -3.06
N ASN A 99 -17.92 -1.77 -4.22
CA ASN A 99 -19.30 -2.05 -4.60
C ASN A 99 -19.45 -3.50 -5.12
N LYS A 100 -20.62 -3.84 -5.69
CA LYS A 100 -20.90 -5.17 -6.25
C LYS A 100 -19.97 -5.57 -7.40
N ASP A 101 -19.37 -4.60 -8.09
CA ASP A 101 -18.53 -4.80 -9.26
C ASP A 101 -17.02 -4.91 -8.90
N ARG A 102 -16.69 -4.84 -7.59
CA ARG A 102 -15.32 -4.94 -7.05
C ARG A 102 -14.55 -6.13 -7.61
N GLU A 103 -15.16 -7.32 -7.55
CA GLU A 103 -14.51 -8.57 -7.99
C GLU A 103 -14.22 -8.53 -9.50
N SER A 104 -15.18 -8.08 -10.31
CA SER A 104 -15.00 -7.93 -11.75
C SER A 104 -13.90 -6.92 -12.09
N CYS A 105 -13.86 -5.79 -11.38
CA CYS A 105 -12.79 -4.80 -11.53
C CYS A 105 -11.41 -5.39 -11.19
N PHE A 106 -11.31 -6.11 -10.08
CA PHE A 106 -10.08 -6.77 -9.67
C PHE A 106 -9.61 -7.76 -10.73
N GLN A 107 -10.50 -8.65 -11.20
CA GLN A 107 -10.18 -9.63 -12.23
C GLN A 107 -9.75 -8.97 -13.54
N THR A 108 -10.40 -7.87 -13.94
CA THR A 108 -10.07 -7.15 -15.17
C THR A 108 -8.64 -6.58 -15.09
N LEU A 109 -8.29 -5.92 -13.98
CA LEU A 109 -6.94 -5.42 -13.74
C LEU A 109 -5.92 -6.56 -13.68
N PHE A 110 -6.21 -7.61 -12.92
CA PHE A 110 -5.29 -8.72 -12.70
C PHE A 110 -5.03 -9.53 -13.97
N ASN A 111 -6.08 -9.83 -14.75
CA ASN A 111 -5.94 -10.51 -16.03
C ASN A 111 -5.19 -9.65 -17.05
N TYR A 112 -5.36 -8.32 -17.04
CA TYR A 112 -4.60 -7.44 -17.90
C TYR A 112 -3.09 -7.51 -17.60
N ILE A 113 -2.72 -7.57 -16.32
CA ILE A 113 -1.33 -7.82 -15.92
C ILE A 113 -0.87 -9.14 -16.54
N LEU A 114 -1.55 -10.25 -16.24
CA LEU A 114 -1.09 -11.59 -16.62
C LEU A 114 -1.06 -11.88 -18.12
N HIS A 115 -1.96 -11.27 -18.90
CA HIS A 115 -2.17 -11.64 -20.29
C HIS A 115 -1.79 -10.55 -21.30
N THR A 116 -1.58 -9.32 -20.85
CA THR A 116 -1.33 -8.19 -21.77
C THR A 116 -0.01 -7.47 -21.48
N LEU A 117 0.41 -7.35 -20.22
CA LEU A 117 1.72 -6.77 -19.92
C LEU A 117 2.86 -7.72 -20.35
N SER A 118 3.93 -7.14 -20.90
CA SER A 118 5.16 -7.87 -21.20
C SER A 118 6.11 -7.78 -20.00
N PHE A 119 6.30 -8.91 -19.32
CA PHE A 119 7.17 -9.04 -18.16
C PHE A 119 7.65 -10.50 -18.01
N ASP A 120 8.69 -10.72 -17.23
CA ASP A 120 9.19 -12.07 -16.91
C ASP A 120 8.81 -12.49 -15.48
N ILE A 121 8.74 -11.54 -14.54
CA ILE A 121 8.37 -11.79 -13.13
C ILE A 121 7.22 -10.87 -12.70
N LEU A 122 6.20 -11.43 -12.06
CA LEU A 122 5.18 -10.68 -11.32
C LEU A 122 5.48 -10.81 -9.83
N GLU A 123 5.86 -9.71 -9.17
CA GLU A 123 6.13 -9.69 -7.74
C GLU A 123 5.46 -8.46 -7.11
N LEU A 124 4.40 -8.72 -6.33
CA LEU A 124 3.60 -7.69 -5.70
C LEU A 124 3.74 -7.79 -4.18
N ASN A 125 4.64 -6.98 -3.64
CA ASN A 125 4.96 -6.96 -2.22
C ASN A 125 4.01 -6.09 -1.40
N ASP A 126 4.08 -6.24 -0.07
CA ASP A 126 3.41 -5.36 0.89
C ASP A 126 1.88 -5.32 0.84
N ILE A 127 1.24 -6.36 0.28
CA ILE A 127 -0.23 -6.51 0.31
C ILE A 127 -0.72 -6.72 1.75
N ASN A 128 -1.67 -5.90 2.20
CA ASN A 128 -2.20 -5.99 3.56
C ASN A 128 -3.34 -7.01 3.67
N SER A 129 -3.18 -8.01 4.55
CA SER A 129 -4.20 -9.04 4.81
C SER A 129 -5.53 -8.54 5.40
N HIS A 130 -5.62 -7.28 5.78
CA HIS A 130 -6.83 -6.64 6.32
C HIS A 130 -7.48 -5.68 5.33
N PHE A 131 -6.95 -5.54 4.11
CA PHE A 131 -7.57 -4.73 3.07
C PHE A 131 -8.64 -5.51 2.33
N SER A 132 -9.57 -4.77 1.74
CA SER A 132 -10.83 -5.28 1.19
C SER A 132 -10.67 -6.13 -0.08
N ASN A 133 -9.48 -6.15 -0.69
CA ASN A 133 -9.19 -6.99 -1.86
C ASN A 133 -8.39 -8.25 -1.48
N PHE A 134 -8.02 -8.44 -0.21
CA PHE A 134 -7.17 -9.59 0.16
C PHE A 134 -7.84 -10.94 -0.07
N ASP A 135 -9.16 -11.01 0.12
CA ASP A 135 -9.99 -12.15 -0.25
C ASP A 135 -9.87 -12.49 -1.74
N LEU A 136 -9.83 -11.47 -2.60
CA LEU A 136 -9.66 -11.61 -4.05
C LEU A 136 -8.24 -12.04 -4.42
N TRP A 137 -7.22 -11.49 -3.76
CA TRP A 137 -5.84 -11.98 -3.89
C TRP A 137 -5.76 -13.48 -3.57
N GLN A 138 -6.32 -13.92 -2.45
CA GLN A 138 -6.34 -15.35 -2.09
C GLN A 138 -7.09 -16.20 -3.13
N LYS A 139 -8.24 -15.71 -3.61
CA LYS A 139 -9.07 -16.42 -4.60
C LYS A 139 -8.35 -16.61 -5.94
N TYR A 140 -7.73 -15.56 -6.47
CA TYR A 140 -7.19 -15.58 -7.84
C TYR A 140 -5.73 -15.99 -7.96
N VAL A 141 -4.92 -15.81 -6.92
CA VAL A 141 -3.54 -16.33 -6.90
C VAL A 141 -3.54 -17.86 -6.99
N ASN A 142 -4.39 -18.52 -6.19
CA ASN A 142 -4.50 -19.98 -6.16
C ASN A 142 -4.97 -20.59 -7.50
N SER A 143 -5.83 -19.89 -8.24
CA SER A 143 -6.34 -20.37 -9.54
C SER A 143 -5.37 -20.14 -10.71
N LYS A 144 -4.27 -19.40 -10.50
CA LYS A 144 -3.32 -18.99 -11.54
C LYS A 144 -1.90 -19.51 -11.32
N ASN A 145 -1.72 -20.51 -10.46
CA ASN A 145 -0.41 -21.09 -10.11
C ASN A 145 0.61 -20.05 -9.59
N LEU A 146 0.10 -19.00 -8.94
CA LEU A 146 0.90 -17.99 -8.25
C LEU A 146 0.95 -18.34 -6.77
N ASN A 147 1.95 -17.81 -6.06
CA ASN A 147 2.11 -18.04 -4.62
C ASN A 147 1.85 -16.76 -3.84
N LEU A 148 1.08 -16.87 -2.75
CA LEU A 148 0.94 -15.81 -1.75
C LEU A 148 1.71 -16.21 -0.50
N THR A 149 2.76 -15.47 -0.17
CA THR A 149 3.62 -15.76 0.98
C THR A 149 3.50 -14.66 2.03
N VAL A 150 3.61 -15.04 3.30
CA VAL A 150 3.66 -14.08 4.41
C VAL A 150 5.06 -13.47 4.45
N PHE A 151 5.17 -12.17 4.19
CA PHE A 151 6.46 -11.47 4.19
C PHE A 151 6.90 -11.04 5.60
N TYR A 152 6.08 -10.26 6.32
CA TYR A 152 6.32 -9.91 7.73
C TYR A 152 5.01 -9.75 8.51
N LYS A 153 5.10 -9.89 9.84
CA LYS A 153 3.98 -9.59 10.77
C LYS A 153 4.09 -8.16 11.27
N CYS A 154 3.06 -7.36 11.05
CA CYS A 154 2.94 -6.00 11.59
C CYS A 154 2.15 -6.02 12.90
N PRO A 155 2.78 -5.99 14.09
CA PRO A 155 2.06 -5.90 15.34
C PRO A 155 1.32 -4.55 15.42
N LYS A 156 0.00 -4.61 15.59
CA LYS A 156 -0.86 -3.43 15.75
C LYS A 156 -1.41 -3.41 17.17
N ILE A 157 -1.25 -2.28 17.85
CA ILE A 157 -1.92 -2.03 19.13
C ILE A 157 -3.23 -1.30 18.83
N GLN A 158 -4.34 -1.92 19.17
CA GLN A 158 -5.67 -1.33 19.03
C GLN A 158 -5.92 -0.34 20.16
N LEU A 159 -5.36 0.87 20.04
CA LEU A 159 -5.38 1.89 21.09
C LEU A 159 -6.80 2.26 21.58
N PHE A 160 -7.82 2.10 20.73
CA PHE A 160 -9.22 2.34 21.08
C PHE A 160 -9.77 1.38 22.15
N LYS A 161 -9.11 0.25 22.39
CA LYS A 161 -9.47 -0.68 23.47
C LYS A 161 -9.18 -0.12 24.86
N TYR A 162 -8.36 0.92 24.96
CA TYR A 162 -7.90 1.47 26.22
C TYR A 162 -8.50 2.85 26.47
N LYS A 163 -8.90 3.10 27.72
CA LYS A 163 -9.51 4.38 28.13
C LYS A 163 -8.47 5.46 28.39
N SER A 164 -7.22 5.10 28.64
CA SER A 164 -6.10 6.01 28.93
C SER A 164 -4.75 5.32 28.74
N TYR A 165 -3.65 6.11 28.79
CA TYR A 165 -2.30 5.55 28.84
C TYR A 165 -2.11 4.62 30.04
N LYS A 166 -2.65 4.99 31.21
CA LYS A 166 -2.55 4.20 32.43
C LYS A 166 -3.23 2.84 32.26
N ASP A 167 -4.44 2.83 31.69
CA ASP A 167 -5.19 1.59 31.40
C ASP A 167 -4.42 0.67 30.43
N TYR A 168 -3.85 1.23 29.36
CA TYR A 168 -2.93 0.49 28.47
C TYR A 168 -1.72 -0.05 29.24
N PHE A 169 -1.05 0.79 30.01
CA PHE A 169 0.17 0.45 30.74
C PHE A 169 -0.09 -0.65 31.77
N ASP A 170 -1.21 -0.60 32.49
CA ASP A 170 -1.55 -1.55 33.55
C ASP A 170 -1.79 -2.97 33.00
N GLN A 171 -2.23 -3.09 31.75
CA GLN A 171 -2.43 -4.38 31.06
C GLN A 171 -1.14 -5.00 30.49
N LEU A 172 -0.02 -4.27 30.50
CA LEU A 172 1.27 -4.79 30.04
C LEU A 172 1.88 -5.78 31.04
N SER A 173 2.67 -6.73 30.53
CA SER A 173 3.47 -7.63 31.34
C SER A 173 4.53 -6.88 32.16
N ARG A 174 5.04 -7.51 33.22
CA ARG A 174 6.13 -6.94 34.04
C ARG A 174 7.36 -6.57 33.19
N LYS A 175 7.71 -7.40 32.21
CA LYS A 175 8.85 -7.17 31.31
C LYS A 175 8.64 -5.94 30.42
N GLU A 176 7.47 -5.82 29.79
CA GLU A 176 7.12 -4.68 28.94
C GLU A 176 7.08 -3.36 29.72
N LYS A 177 6.49 -3.38 30.93
CA LYS A 177 6.47 -2.22 31.84
C LYS A 177 7.88 -1.75 32.17
N LEU A 178 8.80 -2.65 32.48
CA LEU A 178 10.20 -2.31 32.76
C LEU A 178 10.91 -1.73 31.54
N SER A 179 10.71 -2.32 30.36
CA SER A 179 11.28 -1.84 29.10
C SER A 179 10.82 -0.41 28.77
N LEU A 180 9.51 -0.14 28.87
CA LEU A 180 8.96 1.20 28.63
C LEU A 180 9.49 2.24 29.63
N LYS A 181 9.57 1.89 30.92
CA LYS A 181 10.15 2.78 31.94
C LYS A 181 11.62 3.10 31.65
N ALA A 182 12.41 2.11 31.23
CA ALA A 182 13.81 2.32 30.86
C ALA A 182 13.95 3.27 29.65
N ALA A 183 13.13 3.08 28.61
CA ALA A 183 13.09 3.97 27.45
C ALA A 183 12.70 5.41 27.84
N GLN A 184 11.66 5.58 28.66
CA GLN A 184 11.23 6.90 29.15
C GLN A 184 12.31 7.58 30.00
N ASN A 185 12.98 6.84 30.87
CA ASN A 185 14.07 7.37 31.69
C ASN A 185 15.24 7.85 30.83
N LYS A 186 15.56 7.14 29.73
CA LYS A 186 16.58 7.56 28.77
C LYS A 186 16.20 8.88 28.09
N ILE A 187 14.93 9.07 27.73
CA ILE A 187 14.44 10.31 27.13
C ILE A 187 14.52 11.48 28.13
N LYS A 188 14.11 11.26 29.38
CA LYS A 188 14.19 12.27 30.45
C LYS A 188 15.61 12.74 30.74
N LYS A 189 16.61 11.84 30.66
CA LYS A 189 18.03 12.19 30.81
C LYS A 189 18.51 13.18 29.74
N ASN A 190 17.85 13.25 28.59
CA ASN A 190 18.14 14.21 27.53
C ASN A 190 17.31 15.50 27.63
N ASN A 191 16.72 15.80 28.80
CA ASN A 191 15.84 16.96 29.04
C ASN A 191 14.64 17.08 28.09
N VAL A 192 14.20 15.95 27.50
CA VAL A 192 13.00 15.91 26.66
C VAL A 192 11.78 15.58 27.53
N ILE A 193 10.77 16.44 27.48
CA ILE A 193 9.47 16.21 28.11
C ILE A 193 8.60 15.41 27.15
N VAL A 194 8.04 14.30 27.62
CA VAL A 194 7.13 13.44 26.83
C VAL A 194 5.76 13.46 27.50
N GLU A 195 4.74 13.84 26.74
CA GLU A 195 3.34 13.79 27.15
C GLU A 195 2.55 12.78 26.30
N TYR A 196 1.74 11.94 26.95
CA TYR A 196 0.89 10.96 26.28
C TYR A 196 -0.57 11.47 26.24
N LEU A 197 -1.01 11.92 25.07
CA LEU A 197 -2.36 12.43 24.88
C LEU A 197 -3.27 11.36 24.26
N PHE A 198 -4.29 10.92 25.00
CA PHE A 198 -5.34 10.03 24.49
C PHE A 198 -6.52 10.86 23.98
N LYS A 199 -6.65 10.98 22.66
CA LYS A 199 -7.75 11.73 22.02
C LYS A 199 -8.79 10.75 21.46
N LYS A 200 -10.05 10.88 21.91
CA LYS A 200 -11.19 10.03 21.47
C LYS A 200 -11.56 10.20 19.99
N ARG A 201 -11.12 11.28 19.35
CA ARG A 201 -11.38 11.59 17.93
C ARG A 201 -10.16 12.28 17.34
N CYS A 202 -9.19 11.50 16.86
CA CYS A 202 -8.16 12.04 15.97
C CYS A 202 -8.80 12.32 14.60
N LYS A 203 -9.48 13.45 14.45
CA LYS A 203 -9.78 13.96 13.11
C LYS A 203 -8.45 14.36 12.48
N ARG A 204 -8.12 13.72 11.35
CA ARG A 204 -6.99 14.11 10.51
C ARG A 204 -7.26 15.56 10.08
N ARG A 205 -6.54 16.55 10.64
CA ARG A 205 -6.50 17.88 10.04
C ARG A 205 -5.84 17.68 8.68
N GLY A 206 -6.60 17.89 7.60
CA GLY A 206 -6.05 17.89 6.25
C GLY A 206 -4.91 18.91 6.18
N TYR A 207 -3.79 18.50 5.60
CA TYR A 207 -2.77 19.41 5.09
C TYR A 207 -3.28 20.00 3.78
#